data_AF-A0A5E4D250-F1
#
_entry.id   AF-A0A5E4D250-F1
#
_cell.length_a   1.000
_cell.length_b   1.000
_cell.length_c   1.000
_cell.angle_alpha   90.00
_cell.angle_beta   90.00
_cell.angle_gamma   90.00
#
_symmetry.space_group_name_H-M   'P 1'
#
loop_
_entity.id
_entity.type
_entity.pdbx_description
1 polymer ?
#
loop_
_entity_poly.entity_id
_entity_poly.type
_entity_poly.pdbx_seq_one_letter_code
_entity_poly.pdbx_strand_id
1 'polypeptide(L)'
;MSASEGMKFKFHSGEKVLCFEPDPTKARVLYDAKIVDVIVGKDEKGRKIPEYLIHFNGWNRSWDRWAAEDHVLRDTDENRRLQRKLARKAVARLRSTGRKKKRCRLPGVDSVLKSLPVEEKDENGENSISSSSDDSGEEKDEEISEGSDSEEKTEVKEELELQTKKEMEERTITIDIPEVLKKQLEDDCYYINRRKRLVKLPCQTNIITILESYVKHFAINAAFSANERPRHHHAMVHANMNVHYVPAEKNVDLCKEMVDGLRITFDYTLPLVLLYPYEQAQYKKVTSSKFFLPIKESATNTNR
;
A
#
# COMPACT_ATOMS: atom_id res chain seq x y z
N MET A 1 30.13 -21.12 -40.86
CA MET A 1 29.08 -21.47 -39.87
C MET A 1 29.18 -20.46 -38.74
N SER A 2 28.39 -19.39 -38.78
CA SER A 2 28.41 -18.36 -37.75
C SER A 2 27.53 -18.80 -36.60
N ALA A 3 28.15 -19.07 -35.44
CA ALA A 3 27.42 -19.39 -34.22
C ALA A 3 26.49 -18.21 -33.87
N SER A 4 25.19 -18.47 -33.80
CA SER A 4 24.22 -17.54 -33.25
C SER A 4 24.54 -17.33 -31.77
N GLU A 5 25.29 -16.27 -31.45
CA GLU A 5 25.60 -15.90 -30.08
C GLU A 5 24.27 -15.56 -29.38
N GLY A 6 23.83 -16.47 -28.52
CA GLY A 6 22.62 -16.28 -27.72
C GLY A 6 22.76 -15.07 -26.81
N MET A 7 21.63 -14.44 -26.47
CA MET A 7 21.60 -13.33 -25.54
C MET A 7 22.17 -13.78 -24.19
N LYS A 8 23.19 -13.09 -23.67
CA LYS A 8 23.80 -13.38 -22.38
C LYS A 8 22.99 -12.70 -21.28
N PHE A 9 22.45 -13.49 -20.35
CA PHE A 9 21.74 -12.99 -19.18
C PHE A 9 22.74 -12.67 -18.07
N LYS A 10 22.56 -11.53 -17.41
CA LYS A 10 23.40 -11.14 -16.28
C LYS A 10 23.09 -11.96 -15.03
N PHE A 11 21.90 -12.54 -14.94
CA PHE A 11 21.45 -13.34 -13.81
C PHE A 11 20.67 -14.58 -14.27
N HIS A 12 20.53 -15.58 -13.39
CA HIS A 12 19.86 -16.84 -13.73
C HIS A 12 18.75 -17.19 -12.72
N SER A 13 17.77 -17.99 -13.16
CA SER A 13 16.75 -18.53 -12.27
C SER A 13 17.40 -19.27 -11.10
N GLY A 14 16.91 -19.01 -9.89
CA GLY A 14 17.47 -19.55 -8.65
C GLY A 14 18.47 -18.62 -7.93
N GLU A 15 19.05 -17.63 -8.62
CA GLU A 15 20.07 -16.74 -8.08
C GLU A 15 19.48 -15.78 -7.02
N LYS A 16 20.21 -15.61 -5.91
CA LYS A 16 19.90 -14.60 -4.88
C LYS A 16 20.42 -13.25 -5.33
N VAL A 17 19.56 -12.25 -5.28
CA VAL A 17 19.82 -10.91 -5.79
C VAL A 17 19.21 -9.85 -4.86
N LEU A 18 19.63 -8.61 -5.07
CA LEU A 18 18.99 -7.44 -4.47
C LEU A 18 18.17 -6.73 -5.55
N CYS A 19 16.91 -6.44 -5.28
CA CYS A 19 16.04 -5.75 -6.23
C CYS A 19 15.57 -4.42 -5.66
N PHE A 20 15.52 -3.38 -6.50
CA PHE A 20 14.96 -2.10 -6.09
C PHE A 20 13.46 -2.24 -5.82
N GLU A 21 12.94 -1.39 -4.93
CA GLU A 21 11.50 -1.19 -4.76
C GLU A 21 10.86 -0.85 -6.12
N PRO A 22 9.92 -1.69 -6.62
CA PRO A 22 9.35 -1.52 -7.95
C PRO A 22 8.40 -0.33 -8.07
N ASP A 23 7.86 0.15 -6.95
CA ASP A 23 6.96 1.31 -6.94
C ASP A 23 7.75 2.64 -6.85
N PRO A 24 7.75 3.47 -7.91
CA PRO A 24 8.49 4.73 -7.92
C PRO A 24 7.93 5.77 -6.94
N THR A 25 6.71 5.58 -6.42
CA THR A 25 6.11 6.47 -5.41
C THR A 25 6.64 6.21 -3.99
N LYS A 26 7.26 5.04 -3.77
CA LYS A 26 7.82 4.65 -2.47
C LYS A 26 9.26 5.12 -2.31
N ALA A 27 9.80 4.92 -1.11
CA ALA A 27 11.21 5.21 -0.84
C ALA A 27 12.11 4.28 -1.67
N ARG A 28 13.12 4.86 -2.32
CA ARG A 28 14.12 4.07 -3.06
C ARG A 28 14.95 3.23 -2.07
N VAL A 29 14.62 1.95 -1.99
CA VAL A 29 15.30 0.94 -1.15
C VAL A 29 15.59 -0.32 -1.97
N LEU A 30 16.41 -1.21 -1.41
CA LEU A 30 16.74 -2.51 -1.99
C LEU A 30 16.22 -3.62 -1.07
N TYR A 31 15.56 -4.62 -1.64
CA TYR A 31 15.05 -5.79 -0.94
C TYR A 31 15.86 -7.04 -1.29
N ASP A 32 15.94 -7.96 -0.33
CA ASP A 32 16.36 -9.33 -0.60
C ASP A 32 15.38 -10.01 -1.54
N ALA A 33 15.90 -10.62 -2.61
CA ALA A 33 15.07 -11.26 -3.61
C ALA A 33 15.74 -12.48 -4.25
N LYS A 34 14.94 -13.24 -5.00
CA LYS A 34 15.37 -14.39 -5.77
C LYS A 34 14.78 -14.31 -7.18
N ILE A 35 15.57 -14.69 -8.16
CA ILE A 35 15.08 -14.81 -9.53
C ILE A 35 14.31 -16.12 -9.66
N VAL A 36 13.05 -16.03 -10.08
CA VAL A 36 12.18 -17.17 -10.33
C VAL A 36 12.31 -17.62 -11.78
N ASP A 37 12.29 -16.68 -12.72
CA ASP A 37 12.30 -16.97 -14.15
C ASP A 37 12.98 -15.85 -14.95
N VAL A 38 13.40 -16.16 -16.18
CA VAL A 38 14.12 -15.24 -17.06
C VAL A 38 13.55 -15.34 -18.47
N ILE A 39 13.09 -14.20 -19.02
CA ILE A 39 12.54 -14.12 -20.38
C ILE A 39 13.25 -13.05 -21.20
N VAL A 40 13.09 -13.13 -22.52
CA VAL A 40 13.54 -12.10 -23.45
C VAL A 40 12.34 -11.26 -23.87
N GLY A 41 12.21 -10.09 -23.26
CA GLY A 41 11.24 -9.07 -23.62
C GLY A 41 11.68 -8.24 -24.83
N LYS A 42 10.86 -7.25 -25.18
CA LYS A 42 11.15 -6.27 -26.22
C LYS A 42 10.95 -4.86 -25.66
N ASP A 43 11.97 -4.03 -25.83
CA ASP A 43 11.91 -2.60 -25.52
C ASP A 43 10.96 -1.86 -26.49
N GLU A 44 10.59 -0.61 -26.20
CA GLU A 44 9.74 0.24 -27.06
C GLU A 44 10.31 0.39 -28.48
N LYS A 45 11.62 0.21 -28.63
CA LYS A 45 12.37 0.24 -29.89
C LYS A 45 12.50 -1.13 -30.56
N GLY A 46 11.80 -2.15 -30.07
CA GLY A 46 11.84 -3.52 -30.58
C GLY A 46 13.12 -4.30 -30.28
N ARG A 47 14.02 -3.75 -29.45
CA ARG A 47 15.28 -4.40 -29.06
C ARG A 47 15.00 -5.49 -28.03
N LYS A 48 15.67 -6.63 -28.16
CA LYS A 48 15.58 -7.72 -27.17
C LYS A 48 16.22 -7.25 -25.86
N ILE A 49 15.46 -7.30 -24.77
CA ILE A 49 15.92 -6.96 -23.42
C ILE A 49 15.62 -8.14 -22.47
N PRO A 50 16.50 -8.43 -21.50
CA PRO A 50 16.23 -9.49 -20.55
C PRO A 50 15.32 -8.96 -19.44
N GLU A 51 14.27 -9.72 -19.13
CA GLU A 51 13.39 -9.47 -17.99
C GLU A 51 13.47 -10.64 -17.01
N TYR A 52 13.51 -10.31 -15.73
CA TYR A 52 13.67 -11.25 -14.65
C TYR A 52 12.42 -11.24 -13.77
N LEU A 53 11.81 -12.40 -13.54
CA LEU A 53 10.72 -12.54 -12.58
C LEU A 53 11.31 -12.58 -11.18
N ILE A 54 11.02 -11.55 -10.39
CA ILE A 54 11.59 -11.36 -9.07
C ILE A 54 10.59 -11.77 -8.00
N HIS A 55 11.03 -12.64 -7.08
CA HIS A 55 10.35 -12.95 -5.84
C HIS A 55 11.06 -12.28 -4.67
N PHE A 56 10.36 -11.43 -3.92
CA PHE A 56 10.90 -10.73 -2.76
C PHE A 56 10.87 -11.62 -1.52
N ASN A 57 11.98 -11.69 -0.81
CA ASN A 57 12.11 -12.55 0.36
C ASN A 57 11.19 -12.05 1.50
N GLY A 58 10.35 -12.95 2.02
CA GLY A 58 9.35 -12.62 3.04
C GLY A 58 8.05 -12.00 2.49
N TRP A 59 7.86 -11.98 1.16
CA TRP A 59 6.65 -11.48 0.51
C TRP A 59 5.87 -12.64 -0.13
N ASN A 60 4.56 -12.46 -0.32
CA ASN A 60 3.74 -13.45 -1.04
C ASN A 60 4.06 -13.42 -2.54
N ARG A 61 4.01 -14.58 -3.22
CA ARG A 61 4.21 -14.75 -4.67
C ARG A 61 3.28 -13.89 -5.53
N SER A 62 2.13 -13.45 -5.02
CA SER A 62 1.25 -12.49 -5.71
C SER A 62 1.93 -11.14 -6.00
N TRP A 63 3.00 -10.83 -5.27
CA TRP A 63 3.84 -9.65 -5.44
C TRP A 63 5.05 -9.88 -6.34
N ASP A 64 5.17 -11.07 -6.95
CA ASP A 64 6.23 -11.31 -7.93
C ASP A 64 6.03 -10.38 -9.12
N ARG A 65 7.11 -9.76 -9.58
CA ARG A 65 7.08 -8.77 -10.66
C ARG A 65 8.22 -9.00 -11.63
N TRP A 66 7.96 -8.72 -12.90
CA TRP A 66 9.01 -8.63 -13.90
C TRP A 66 9.80 -7.34 -13.68
N ALA A 67 11.12 -7.49 -13.59
CA ALA A 67 12.05 -6.38 -13.43
C ALA A 67 13.07 -6.40 -14.58
N ALA A 68 13.41 -5.21 -15.05
CA ALA A 68 14.50 -5.02 -16.00
C ALA A 68 15.86 -5.22 -15.30
N GLU A 69 16.89 -5.51 -16.11
CA GLU A 69 18.24 -5.84 -15.60
C GLU A 69 18.87 -4.75 -14.72
N ASP A 70 18.53 -3.48 -14.94
CA ASP A 70 19.00 -2.32 -14.18
C ASP A 70 18.38 -2.22 -12.77
N HIS A 71 17.23 -2.86 -12.56
CA HIS A 71 16.54 -2.89 -11.27
C HIS A 71 17.04 -4.01 -10.34
N VAL A 72 17.90 -4.90 -10.86
CA VAL A 72 18.41 -6.07 -10.17
C VAL A 72 19.93 -5.96 -9.99
N LEU A 73 20.39 -6.21 -8.78
CA LEU A 73 21.80 -6.16 -8.38
C LEU A 73 22.25 -7.50 -7.84
N ARG A 74 23.51 -7.88 -8.10
CA ARG A 74 24.13 -9.06 -7.49
C ARG A 74 24.26 -8.87 -5.99
N ASP A 75 24.19 -9.96 -5.24
CA ASP A 75 24.46 -9.94 -3.80
C ASP A 75 25.99 -9.84 -3.54
N THR A 76 26.51 -8.61 -3.60
CA THR A 76 27.91 -8.28 -3.29
C THR A 76 27.97 -7.38 -2.05
N ASP A 77 29.11 -7.35 -1.37
CA ASP A 77 29.31 -6.50 -0.20
C ASP A 77 29.07 -5.01 -0.48
N GLU A 78 29.45 -4.55 -1.68
CA GLU A 78 29.19 -3.19 -2.14
C GLU A 78 27.68 -2.90 -2.24
N ASN A 79 26.91 -3.82 -2.82
CA ASN A 79 25.47 -3.68 -2.96
C ASN A 79 24.75 -3.83 -1.60
N ARG A 80 25.28 -4.64 -0.68
CA ARG A 80 24.81 -4.71 0.72
C ARG A 80 25.06 -3.41 1.49
N ARG A 81 26.20 -2.75 1.27
CA ARG A 81 26.45 -1.40 1.79
C ARG A 81 25.46 -0.39 1.22
N LEU A 82 25.16 -0.47 -0.08
CA LEU A 82 24.16 0.38 -0.74
C LEU A 82 22.76 0.14 -0.15
N GLN A 83 22.35 -1.12 0.04
CA GLN A 83 21.08 -1.48 0.67
C GLN A 83 20.95 -0.84 2.05
N ARG A 84 21.97 -0.99 2.91
CA ARG A 84 22.03 -0.36 4.23
C ARG A 84 21.94 1.17 4.15
N LYS A 85 22.69 1.80 3.23
CA LYS A 85 22.68 3.26 3.03
C LYS A 85 21.29 3.78 2.63
N LEU A 86 20.63 3.10 1.70
CA LEU A 86 19.29 3.46 1.25
C LEU A 86 18.25 3.26 2.35
N ALA A 87 18.30 2.15 3.07
CA ALA A 87 17.43 1.87 4.21
C ALA A 87 17.55 2.96 5.29
N ARG A 88 18.79 3.32 5.69
CA ARG A 88 19.06 4.39 6.65
C ARG A 88 18.48 5.73 6.19
N LYS A 89 18.70 6.11 4.93
CA LYS A 89 18.18 7.36 4.36
C LYS A 89 16.64 7.39 4.37
N ALA A 90 16.00 6.28 4.02
CA ALA A 90 14.55 6.15 4.03
C ALA A 90 13.97 6.27 5.46
N VAL A 91 14.59 5.62 6.44
CA VAL A 91 14.21 5.73 7.87
C VAL A 91 14.41 7.15 8.40
N ALA A 92 15.53 7.80 8.08
CA ALA A 92 15.80 9.18 8.51
C ALA A 92 14.74 10.15 7.98
N ARG A 93 14.35 10.03 6.70
CA ARG A 93 13.26 10.82 6.10
C ARG A 93 11.91 10.57 6.76
N LEU A 94 11.65 9.33 7.16
CA LEU A 94 10.40 8.99 7.86
C LEU A 94 10.38 9.56 9.29
N ARG A 95 11.53 9.61 9.97
CA ARG A 95 11.66 10.23 11.31
C ARG A 95 11.56 11.75 11.27
N SER A 96 12.10 12.42 10.25
CA SER A 96 12.07 13.89 10.13
C SER A 96 10.68 14.46 9.85
N THR A 97 9.73 13.64 9.37
CA THR A 97 8.36 14.07 9.05
C THR A 97 7.39 13.99 10.24
N GLY A 98 7.89 13.80 11.47
CA GLY A 98 7.09 13.90 12.71
C GLY A 98 6.08 12.75 12.94
N ARG A 99 6.09 11.70 12.12
CA ARG A 99 5.23 10.52 12.33
C ARG A 99 5.74 9.73 13.54
N LYS A 100 4.89 9.62 14.58
CA LYS A 100 5.15 8.95 15.87
C LYS A 100 5.90 7.62 15.69
N LYS A 101 6.84 7.34 16.62
CA LYS A 101 7.79 6.19 16.68
C LYS A 101 7.24 4.79 16.33
N LYS A 102 5.92 4.56 16.34
CA LYS A 102 5.29 3.25 16.12
C LYS A 102 5.08 2.84 14.64
N ARG A 103 5.19 3.76 13.65
CA ARG A 103 4.99 3.46 12.21
C ARG A 103 6.25 3.60 11.34
N CYS A 104 7.44 3.64 11.94
CA CYS A 104 8.70 3.90 11.22
C CYS A 104 9.42 2.66 10.66
N ARG A 105 8.71 1.56 10.37
CA ARG A 105 9.32 0.32 9.85
C ARG A 105 9.21 0.25 8.33
N LEU A 106 10.27 -0.25 7.69
CA LEU A 106 10.30 -0.57 6.27
C LEU A 106 10.15 -2.09 6.15
N PRO A 107 8.99 -2.60 5.67
CA PRO A 107 8.76 -4.04 5.54
C PRO A 107 9.89 -4.72 4.76
N GLY A 108 10.45 -5.81 5.27
CA GLY A 108 11.50 -6.58 4.60
C GLY A 108 12.92 -6.00 4.66
N VAL A 109 13.15 -4.90 5.39
CA VAL A 109 14.49 -4.29 5.58
C VAL A 109 14.91 -4.24 7.05
N ASP A 110 14.07 -4.75 7.98
CA ASP A 110 14.33 -4.73 9.42
C ASP A 110 15.58 -5.54 9.81
N SER A 111 15.83 -6.68 9.16
CA SER A 111 17.02 -7.51 9.37
C SER A 111 18.32 -6.78 9.01
N VAL A 112 18.30 -6.02 7.92
CA VAL A 112 19.42 -5.23 7.39
C VAL A 112 19.79 -4.07 8.32
N LEU A 113 18.81 -3.53 9.05
CA LEU A 113 19.02 -2.47 10.04
C LEU A 113 19.43 -3.02 11.41
N LYS A 114 19.12 -4.28 11.72
CA LYS A 114 19.43 -4.93 13.01
C LYS A 114 20.84 -5.55 13.04
N SER A 115 21.43 -5.86 11.89
CA SER A 115 22.79 -6.39 11.77
C SER A 115 23.84 -5.28 11.77
N LEU A 116 24.11 -4.65 12.92
CA LEU A 116 25.43 -4.06 13.23
C LEU A 116 25.62 -3.91 14.77
N PRO A 117 26.83 -4.18 15.28
CA PRO A 117 27.33 -3.63 16.53
C PRO A 117 27.43 -2.09 16.44
N VAL A 118 27.34 -1.44 17.61
CA VAL A 118 27.78 -0.05 17.81
C VAL A 118 29.26 0.06 17.41
N GLU A 119 29.68 1.25 16.94
CA GLU A 119 31.00 1.64 16.40
C GLU A 119 31.04 1.76 14.87
N GLU A 120 30.74 2.96 14.37
CA GLU A 120 31.72 3.74 13.59
C GLU A 120 31.30 5.21 13.65
N LYS A 121 32.14 5.96 14.35
CA LYS A 121 32.02 7.37 14.70
C LYS A 121 32.75 8.15 13.61
N ASP A 122 32.02 8.77 12.69
CA ASP A 122 32.54 9.88 11.89
C ASP A 122 32.13 11.19 12.58
N GLU A 123 33.15 11.93 12.98
CA GLU A 123 33.09 13.22 13.65
C GLU A 123 32.42 14.27 12.75
N ASN A 124 31.42 15.00 13.29
CA ASN A 124 31.33 16.47 13.29
C ASN A 124 29.91 16.93 13.72
N GLY A 125 29.80 17.82 14.71
CA GLY A 125 28.61 18.69 14.91
C GLY A 125 27.67 18.41 16.09
N GLU A 126 28.15 18.64 17.31
CA GLU A 126 27.54 19.37 18.44
C GLU A 126 26.05 19.19 18.87
N ASN A 127 25.92 18.87 20.16
CA ASN A 127 24.90 19.26 21.16
C ASN A 127 23.42 18.86 21.00
N SER A 128 22.96 17.94 21.85
CA SER A 128 22.19 18.28 23.08
C SER A 128 21.82 17.04 23.90
N ILE A 129 22.47 16.94 25.07
CA ILE A 129 21.94 16.60 26.41
C ILE A 129 20.63 15.77 26.52
N SER A 130 20.74 14.55 27.06
CA SER A 130 20.35 14.28 28.45
C SER A 130 20.72 12.84 28.83
N SER A 131 21.43 12.73 29.94
CA SER A 131 21.78 11.49 30.63
C SER A 131 20.63 11.02 31.53
N SER A 132 20.45 9.72 31.68
CA SER A 132 20.17 9.15 33.00
C SER A 132 20.72 7.74 33.06
N SER A 133 21.49 7.53 34.10
CA SER A 133 22.42 6.46 34.41
C SER A 133 21.74 5.21 34.97
N ASP A 134 22.59 4.20 35.21
CA ASP A 134 22.48 3.08 36.16
C ASP A 134 21.77 1.81 35.63
N ASP A 135 22.27 0.58 35.79
CA ASP A 135 23.49 0.07 36.44
C ASP A 135 23.60 -1.45 36.14
N SER A 136 24.86 -1.91 36.11
CA SER A 136 25.37 -3.27 36.33
C SER A 136 24.91 -4.47 35.50
N GLY A 137 25.86 -5.01 34.75
CA GLY A 137 25.90 -6.43 34.38
C GLY A 137 26.65 -7.26 35.41
N GLU A 138 26.29 -8.53 35.51
CA GLU A 138 27.19 -9.60 35.97
C GLU A 138 27.08 -10.78 35.00
N GLU A 139 28.24 -11.20 34.50
CA GLU A 139 28.47 -12.45 33.80
C GLU A 139 28.49 -13.60 34.81
N LYS A 140 27.88 -14.73 34.46
CA LYS A 140 28.29 -16.05 34.95
C LYS A 140 28.18 -17.08 33.83
N ASP A 141 29.34 -17.55 33.39
CA ASP A 141 29.52 -18.89 32.82
C ASP A 141 29.10 -19.94 33.86
N GLU A 142 28.45 -21.02 33.41
CA GLU A 142 28.98 -22.39 33.48
C GLU A 142 27.93 -23.46 33.09
N GLU A 143 28.44 -24.43 32.33
CA GLU A 143 28.14 -25.87 32.38
C GLU A 143 26.85 -26.46 31.74
N ILE A 144 27.17 -27.27 30.73
CA ILE A 144 26.49 -28.41 30.09
C ILE A 144 25.55 -29.23 31.01
N SER A 145 24.34 -29.55 30.51
CA SER A 145 23.65 -30.81 30.85
C SER A 145 22.59 -31.17 29.81
N GLU A 146 22.68 -32.38 29.27
CA GLU A 146 21.71 -33.02 28.37
C GLU A 146 20.37 -33.32 29.06
N GLY A 147 19.26 -33.29 28.31
CA GLY A 147 18.05 -34.01 28.71
C GLY A 147 16.70 -33.48 28.18
N SER A 148 16.10 -34.28 27.29
CA SER A 148 14.65 -34.50 27.14
C SER A 148 13.81 -33.59 26.23
N ASP A 149 13.67 -34.10 25.02
CA ASP A 149 12.73 -33.82 23.94
C ASP A 149 11.27 -34.19 24.34
N SER A 150 10.44 -33.22 24.73
CA SER A 150 8.97 -33.40 24.74
C SER A 150 8.08 -32.13 24.84
N GLU A 151 8.62 -30.90 24.87
CA GLU A 151 7.80 -29.66 25.00
C GLU A 151 7.70 -28.80 23.73
N GLU A 152 8.58 -29.01 22.73
CA GLU A 152 8.64 -28.17 21.51
C GLU A 152 7.41 -28.27 20.60
N LYS A 153 6.60 -29.33 20.69
CA LYS A 153 5.52 -29.57 19.73
C LYS A 153 4.24 -28.75 19.98
N THR A 154 4.09 -28.22 21.19
CA THR A 154 2.94 -27.38 21.59
C THR A 154 3.19 -25.90 21.32
N GLU A 155 4.42 -25.41 21.51
CA GLU A 155 4.78 -24.01 21.24
C GLU A 155 4.77 -23.68 19.74
N VAL A 156 5.22 -24.59 18.88
CA VAL A 156 5.24 -24.38 17.41
C VAL A 156 3.82 -24.23 16.83
N LYS A 157 2.82 -24.86 17.43
CA LYS A 157 1.41 -24.75 16.98
C LYS A 157 0.79 -23.41 17.41
N GLU A 158 1.11 -22.93 18.61
CA GLU A 158 0.62 -21.65 19.11
C GLU A 158 1.32 -20.46 18.41
N GLU A 159 2.60 -20.61 18.05
CA GLU A 159 3.36 -19.63 17.28
C GLU A 159 2.88 -19.52 15.82
N LEU A 160 2.49 -20.63 15.18
CA LEU A 160 1.86 -20.65 13.85
C LEU A 160 0.47 -19.98 13.84
N GLU A 161 -0.33 -20.17 14.89
CA GLU A 161 -1.64 -19.50 15.05
C GLU A 161 -1.50 -18.00 15.34
N LEU A 162 -0.45 -17.60 16.08
CA LEU A 162 -0.11 -16.20 16.31
C LEU A 162 0.45 -15.52 15.04
N GLN A 163 1.26 -16.22 14.25
CA GLN A 163 1.76 -15.71 12.97
C GLN A 163 0.64 -15.57 11.93
N THR A 164 -0.27 -16.54 11.82
CA THR A 164 -1.43 -16.43 10.92
C THR A 164 -2.41 -15.32 11.35
N LYS A 165 -2.64 -15.13 12.66
CA LYS A 165 -3.42 -13.99 13.17
C LYS A 165 -2.75 -12.65 12.86
N LYS A 166 -1.43 -12.55 13.05
CA LYS A 166 -0.64 -11.34 12.78
C LYS A 166 -0.57 -11.01 11.29
N GLU A 167 -0.42 -12.00 10.42
CA GLU A 167 -0.49 -11.83 8.96
C GLU A 167 -1.89 -11.45 8.48
N MET A 168 -2.94 -11.99 9.11
CA MET A 168 -4.32 -11.64 8.78
C MET A 168 -4.62 -10.20 9.22
N GLU A 169 -4.13 -9.79 10.39
CA GLU A 169 -4.24 -8.41 10.90
C GLU A 169 -3.46 -7.41 10.02
N GLU A 170 -2.29 -7.80 9.50
CA GLU A 170 -1.49 -6.99 8.55
C GLU A 170 -2.17 -6.79 7.18
N ARG A 171 -3.14 -7.66 6.82
CA ARG A 171 -3.96 -7.55 5.60
C ARG A 171 -5.30 -6.83 5.82
N THR A 172 -5.61 -6.41 7.04
CA THR A 172 -6.85 -5.69 7.31
C THR A 172 -6.77 -4.26 6.77
N ILE A 173 -7.67 -3.93 5.84
CA ILE A 173 -7.83 -2.55 5.39
C ILE A 173 -8.72 -1.85 6.40
N THR A 174 -8.14 -0.92 7.18
CA THR A 174 -8.87 -0.11 8.14
C THR A 174 -9.32 1.20 7.49
N ILE A 175 -10.64 1.43 7.43
CA ILE A 175 -11.22 2.71 7.01
C ILE A 175 -11.76 3.40 8.26
N ASP A 176 -11.11 4.50 8.66
CA ASP A 176 -11.51 5.26 9.84
C ASP A 176 -12.80 6.05 9.58
N ILE A 177 -13.87 5.70 10.29
CA ILE A 177 -15.16 6.40 10.20
C ILE A 177 -15.18 7.56 11.21
N PRO A 178 -15.47 8.81 10.79
CA PRO A 178 -15.63 9.96 11.69
C PRO A 178 -16.66 9.70 12.80
N GLU A 179 -16.38 10.17 14.03
CA GLU A 179 -17.20 9.88 15.21
C GLU A 179 -18.65 10.39 15.09
N VAL A 180 -18.84 11.50 14.38
CA VAL A 180 -20.19 12.03 14.07
C VAL A 180 -20.98 11.03 13.22
N LEU A 181 -20.32 10.36 12.27
CA LEU A 181 -20.96 9.37 11.40
C LEU A 181 -21.16 8.02 12.11
N LYS A 182 -20.32 7.67 13.09
CA LYS A 182 -20.58 6.49 13.95
C LYS A 182 -21.87 6.63 14.74
N LYS A 183 -22.09 7.79 15.37
CA LYS A 183 -23.35 8.09 16.07
C LYS A 183 -24.56 7.99 15.13
N GLN A 184 -24.42 8.48 13.90
CA GLN A 184 -25.46 8.35 12.88
C GLN A 184 -25.76 6.88 12.53
N LEU A 185 -24.75 6.01 12.48
CA LEU A 185 -24.94 4.56 12.26
C LEU A 185 -25.61 3.87 13.45
N GLU A 186 -25.30 4.29 14.68
CA GLU A 186 -25.97 3.78 15.89
C GLU A 186 -27.46 4.16 15.90
N ASP A 187 -27.76 5.41 15.57
CA ASP A 187 -29.15 5.91 15.44
C ASP A 187 -29.91 5.17 14.34
N ASP A 188 -29.29 4.97 13.17
CA ASP A 188 -29.88 4.23 12.05
C ASP A 188 -30.25 2.79 12.45
N CYS A 189 -29.31 2.08 13.07
CA CYS A 189 -29.54 0.74 13.63
C CYS A 189 -30.69 0.73 14.64
N TYR A 190 -30.74 1.72 15.53
CA TYR A 190 -31.81 1.85 16.52
C TYR A 190 -33.18 2.13 15.87
N TYR A 191 -33.25 3.00 14.86
CA TYR A 191 -34.51 3.34 14.19
C TYR A 191 -35.09 2.17 13.40
N ILE A 192 -34.25 1.43 12.70
CA ILE A 192 -34.68 0.30 11.86
C ILE A 192 -35.03 -0.91 12.72
N ASN A 193 -34.11 -1.33 13.60
CA ASN A 193 -34.22 -2.61 14.29
C ASN A 193 -35.06 -2.53 15.57
N ARG A 194 -35.05 -1.39 16.28
CA ARG A 194 -35.82 -1.22 17.53
C ARG A 194 -37.11 -0.45 17.32
N ARG A 195 -37.09 0.66 16.58
CA ARG A 195 -38.29 1.49 16.35
C ARG A 195 -39.10 1.08 15.12
N LYS A 196 -38.64 0.11 14.33
CA LYS A 196 -39.32 -0.38 13.11
C LYS A 196 -39.67 0.75 12.14
N ARG A 197 -38.80 1.76 12.02
CA ARG A 197 -38.93 2.86 11.07
C ARG A 197 -38.08 2.55 9.85
N LEU A 198 -38.67 2.74 8.67
CA LEU A 198 -38.01 2.52 7.39
C LEU A 198 -37.77 3.86 6.69
N VAL A 199 -36.68 3.96 5.95
CA VAL A 199 -36.38 5.11 5.10
C VAL A 199 -37.47 5.23 4.03
N LYS A 200 -37.92 6.45 3.74
CA LYS A 200 -38.92 6.68 2.69
C LYS A 200 -38.26 6.54 1.32
N LEU A 201 -38.75 5.60 0.51
CA LEU A 201 -38.28 5.36 -0.85
C LEU A 201 -39.34 5.77 -1.90
N PRO A 202 -38.93 6.39 -3.03
CA PRO A 202 -37.58 6.83 -3.34
C PRO A 202 -37.17 8.04 -2.48
N CYS A 203 -35.89 8.12 -2.12
CA CYS A 203 -35.34 9.26 -1.38
C CYS A 203 -35.41 10.53 -2.24
N GLN A 204 -35.73 11.68 -1.63
CA GLN A 204 -35.70 12.98 -2.31
C GLN A 204 -34.28 13.33 -2.78
N THR A 205 -33.29 13.03 -1.95
CA THR A 205 -31.87 13.11 -2.29
C THR A 205 -31.31 11.69 -2.33
N ASN A 206 -31.12 11.15 -3.54
CA ASN A 206 -30.59 9.81 -3.73
C ASN A 206 -29.05 9.81 -3.74
N ILE A 207 -28.45 8.62 -3.79
CA ILE A 207 -26.99 8.50 -3.76
C ILE A 207 -26.34 9.15 -4.98
N ILE A 208 -26.96 9.08 -6.15
CA ILE A 208 -26.43 9.71 -7.37
C ILE A 208 -26.29 11.22 -7.18
N THR A 209 -27.31 11.90 -6.63
CA THR A 209 -27.24 13.35 -6.41
C THR A 209 -26.24 13.73 -5.31
N ILE A 210 -26.06 12.90 -4.29
CA ILE A 210 -25.01 13.08 -3.26
C ILE A 210 -23.62 12.97 -3.88
N LEU A 211 -23.39 11.92 -4.68
CA LEU A 211 -22.13 11.67 -5.36
C LEU A 211 -21.77 12.78 -6.34
N GLU A 212 -22.74 13.25 -7.15
CA GLU A 212 -22.55 14.41 -8.03
C GLU A 212 -22.22 15.69 -7.26
N SER A 213 -22.90 15.92 -6.13
CA SER A 213 -22.62 17.07 -5.25
C SER A 213 -21.20 17.02 -4.69
N TYR A 214 -20.74 15.83 -4.28
CA TYR A 214 -19.38 15.63 -3.79
C TYR A 214 -18.32 15.96 -4.86
N VAL A 215 -18.48 15.47 -6.10
CA VAL A 215 -17.55 15.77 -7.20
C VAL A 215 -17.49 17.28 -7.48
N LYS A 216 -18.64 17.96 -7.50
CA LYS A 216 -18.70 19.42 -7.68
C LYS A 216 -17.95 20.15 -6.56
N HIS A 217 -18.21 19.78 -5.31
CA HIS A 217 -17.56 20.36 -4.15
C HIS A 217 -16.05 20.10 -4.16
N PHE A 218 -15.63 18.90 -4.53
CA PHE A 218 -14.22 18.52 -4.65
C PHE A 218 -13.50 19.35 -5.73
N ALA A 219 -14.11 19.49 -6.92
CA ALA A 219 -13.52 20.28 -8.02
C ALA A 219 -13.36 21.77 -7.64
N ILE A 220 -14.38 22.35 -6.99
CA ILE A 220 -14.33 23.70 -6.41
C ILE A 220 -13.16 23.80 -5.43
N ASN A 221 -13.08 22.88 -4.45
CA ASN A 221 -12.05 22.91 -3.42
C ASN A 221 -10.64 22.77 -4.02
N ALA A 222 -10.46 21.89 -5.01
CA ALA A 222 -9.20 21.69 -5.70
C ALA A 222 -8.76 22.95 -6.46
N ALA A 223 -9.69 23.65 -7.13
CA ALA A 223 -9.42 24.88 -7.87
C ALA A 223 -9.03 26.04 -6.94
N PHE A 224 -9.76 26.25 -5.84
CA PHE A 224 -9.47 27.34 -4.90
C PHE A 224 -8.23 27.05 -4.04
N SER A 225 -7.95 25.79 -3.70
CA SER A 225 -6.73 25.37 -2.99
C SER A 225 -5.46 25.40 -3.86
N ALA A 226 -5.57 25.60 -5.17
CA ALA A 226 -4.42 25.82 -6.06
C ALA A 226 -4.01 27.31 -6.12
N ASN A 227 -4.88 28.21 -5.64
CA ASN A 227 -4.69 29.66 -5.74
C ASN A 227 -4.05 30.28 -4.48
N GLU A 228 -3.75 29.47 -3.45
CA GLU A 228 -2.84 29.87 -2.37
C GLU A 228 -1.41 29.94 -2.92
N ARG A 229 -1.09 31.09 -3.53
CA ARG A 229 0.28 31.43 -3.91
C ARG A 229 1.18 31.33 -2.67
N PRO A 230 2.34 30.68 -2.74
CA PRO A 230 3.35 30.80 -1.71
C PRO A 230 3.69 32.27 -1.55
N ARG A 231 3.39 32.85 -0.38
CA ARG A 231 3.99 34.14 -0.02
C ARG A 231 5.50 33.92 -0.01
N HIS A 232 6.18 34.60 -0.92
CA HIS A 232 7.61 34.88 -0.98
C HIS A 232 8.48 34.15 0.05
N HIS A 233 9.40 33.30 -0.40
CA HIS A 233 10.84 33.43 -0.09
C HIS A 233 11.66 32.68 -1.17
N HIS A 234 12.75 33.34 -1.56
CA HIS A 234 13.76 33.01 -2.57
C HIS A 234 13.96 31.53 -2.95
N ALA A 235 13.94 31.23 -4.25
CA ALA A 235 15.11 30.75 -5.01
C ALA A 235 14.70 30.37 -6.44
N MET A 236 15.34 31.01 -7.42
CA MET A 236 15.20 30.78 -8.84
C MET A 236 16.23 29.71 -9.26
N VAL A 237 15.83 28.53 -9.73
CA VAL A 237 16.59 27.82 -10.78
C VAL A 237 15.76 26.76 -11.54
N HIS A 238 15.85 26.85 -12.87
CA HIS A 238 15.57 25.85 -13.92
C HIS A 238 14.12 25.51 -14.30
N ALA A 239 13.65 26.21 -15.32
CA ALA A 239 12.63 25.75 -16.26
C ALA A 239 13.21 24.65 -17.19
N ASN A 240 12.54 23.50 -17.26
CA ASN A 240 12.21 22.73 -18.48
C ASN A 240 11.92 21.25 -18.18
N MET A 241 10.68 20.97 -17.79
CA MET A 241 9.82 19.83 -18.14
C MET A 241 8.65 19.89 -17.16
N ASN A 242 7.69 20.78 -17.43
CA ASN A 242 6.54 20.98 -16.56
C ASN A 242 5.50 19.90 -16.84
N VAL A 243 5.79 18.65 -16.44
CA VAL A 243 4.73 17.69 -16.16
C VAL A 243 4.00 18.28 -14.97
N HIS A 244 2.81 18.84 -15.20
CA HIS A 244 1.92 19.30 -14.14
C HIS A 244 1.58 18.11 -13.24
N TYR A 245 2.45 17.83 -12.26
CA TYR A 245 2.18 16.81 -11.26
C TYR A 245 1.06 17.32 -10.36
N VAL A 246 -0.15 16.83 -10.60
CA VAL A 246 -1.29 17.07 -9.73
C VAL A 246 -1.24 15.99 -8.64
N PRO A 247 -1.09 16.35 -7.35
CA PRO A 247 -1.17 15.38 -6.27
C PRO A 247 -2.50 14.62 -6.33
N ALA A 248 -2.49 13.32 -5.98
CA ALA A 248 -3.68 12.48 -6.01
C ALA A 248 -4.87 13.09 -5.23
N GLU A 249 -4.57 13.76 -4.11
CA GLU A 249 -5.56 14.46 -3.26
C GLU A 249 -6.28 15.63 -3.94
N LYS A 250 -5.73 16.17 -5.03
CA LYS A 250 -6.32 17.26 -5.82
C LYS A 250 -6.72 16.81 -7.23
N ASN A 251 -6.53 15.53 -7.55
CA ASN A 251 -6.83 15.00 -8.88
C ASN A 251 -8.34 14.74 -9.01
N VAL A 252 -9.01 15.58 -9.79
CA VAL A 252 -10.47 15.51 -10.00
C VAL A 252 -10.87 14.25 -10.77
N ASP A 253 -10.05 13.77 -11.69
CA ASP A 253 -10.39 12.58 -12.48
C ASP A 253 -10.31 11.30 -11.65
N LEU A 254 -9.31 11.20 -10.76
CA LEU A 254 -9.24 10.11 -9.77
C LEU A 254 -10.45 10.13 -8.81
N CYS A 255 -10.91 11.33 -8.43
CA CYS A 255 -12.12 11.49 -7.62
C CYS A 255 -13.38 10.99 -8.36
N LYS A 256 -13.51 11.27 -9.67
CA LYS A 256 -14.62 10.74 -10.48
C LYS A 256 -14.61 9.22 -10.56
N GLU A 257 -13.45 8.60 -10.77
CA GLU A 257 -13.31 7.14 -10.79
C GLU A 257 -13.70 6.51 -9.45
N MET A 258 -13.24 7.09 -8.34
CA MET A 258 -13.64 6.65 -6.99
C MET A 258 -15.17 6.72 -6.81
N VAL A 259 -15.78 7.83 -7.23
CA VAL A 259 -17.22 8.07 -7.09
C VAL A 259 -18.05 7.10 -7.95
N ASP A 260 -17.61 6.80 -9.17
CA ASP A 260 -18.25 5.80 -10.02
C ASP A 260 -18.11 4.39 -9.41
N GLY A 261 -16.92 4.06 -8.90
CA GLY A 261 -16.67 2.83 -8.17
C GLY A 261 -17.57 2.67 -6.93
N LEU A 262 -17.80 3.75 -6.17
CA LEU A 262 -18.73 3.76 -5.04
C LEU A 262 -20.16 3.44 -5.46
N ARG A 263 -20.64 4.03 -6.56
CA ARG A 263 -21.98 3.76 -7.11
C ARG A 263 -22.11 2.28 -7.49
N ILE A 264 -21.17 1.76 -8.27
CA ILE A 264 -21.20 0.37 -8.75
C ILE A 264 -21.13 -0.60 -7.56
N THR A 265 -20.23 -0.34 -6.61
CA THR A 265 -20.10 -1.15 -5.41
C THR A 265 -21.38 -1.12 -4.60
N PHE A 266 -22.00 0.04 -4.41
CA PHE A 266 -23.26 0.17 -3.68
C PHE A 266 -24.40 -0.59 -4.36
N ASP A 267 -24.58 -0.43 -5.68
CA ASP A 267 -25.63 -1.11 -6.45
C ASP A 267 -25.53 -2.64 -6.32
N TYR A 268 -24.29 -3.18 -6.33
CA TYR A 268 -24.04 -4.60 -6.13
C TYR A 268 -24.21 -5.05 -4.66
N THR A 269 -23.72 -4.25 -3.72
CA THR A 269 -23.56 -4.65 -2.31
C THR A 269 -24.84 -4.46 -1.50
N LEU A 270 -25.70 -3.49 -1.89
CA LEU A 270 -26.95 -3.16 -1.20
C LEU A 270 -27.82 -4.40 -0.91
N PRO A 271 -28.27 -5.19 -1.91
CA PRO A 271 -29.11 -6.36 -1.65
C PRO A 271 -28.44 -7.50 -0.88
N LEU A 272 -27.10 -7.51 -0.82
CA LEU A 272 -26.33 -8.65 -0.33
C LEU A 272 -25.97 -8.52 1.16
N VAL A 273 -25.50 -7.35 1.59
CA VAL A 273 -24.92 -7.18 2.93
C VAL A 273 -25.27 -5.87 3.63
N LEU A 274 -25.85 -4.88 2.93
CA LEU A 274 -26.14 -3.57 3.56
C LEU A 274 -27.57 -3.45 4.12
N LEU A 275 -28.47 -4.39 3.82
CA LEU A 275 -29.85 -4.34 4.31
C LEU A 275 -30.01 -5.03 5.67
N TYR A 276 -30.70 -4.37 6.59
CA TYR A 276 -31.19 -5.03 7.79
C TYR A 276 -32.30 -6.03 7.46
N PRO A 277 -32.53 -7.06 8.32
CA PRO A 277 -33.60 -8.04 8.09
C PRO A 277 -34.98 -7.43 7.87
N TYR A 278 -35.30 -6.31 8.54
CA TYR A 278 -36.59 -5.62 8.42
C TYR A 278 -36.76 -4.85 7.09
N GLU A 279 -35.68 -4.52 6.40
CA GLU A 279 -35.70 -3.74 5.15
C GLU A 279 -35.88 -4.62 3.91
N GLN A 280 -35.64 -5.93 4.04
CA GLN A 280 -35.72 -6.90 2.94
C GLN A 280 -37.06 -6.87 2.21
N ALA A 281 -38.17 -6.74 2.96
CA ALA A 281 -39.50 -6.64 2.38
C ALA A 281 -39.70 -5.33 1.59
N GLN A 282 -39.12 -4.23 2.07
CA GLN A 282 -39.17 -2.94 1.38
C GLN A 282 -38.37 -2.99 0.08
N TYR A 283 -37.15 -3.54 0.12
CA TYR A 283 -36.30 -3.71 -1.04
C TYR A 283 -36.99 -4.53 -2.15
N LYS A 284 -37.59 -5.67 -1.81
CA LYS A 284 -38.35 -6.51 -2.76
C LYS A 284 -39.52 -5.73 -3.40
N LYS A 285 -40.27 -4.95 -2.61
CA LYS A 285 -41.38 -4.14 -3.14
C LYS A 285 -40.88 -3.09 -4.13
N VAL A 286 -39.81 -2.37 -3.79
CA VAL A 286 -39.26 -1.31 -4.63
C VAL A 286 -38.68 -1.86 -5.94
N THR A 287 -37.96 -2.98 -5.89
CA THR A 287 -37.36 -3.60 -7.09
C THR A 287 -38.37 -4.32 -7.97
N SER A 288 -39.41 -4.93 -7.38
CA SER A 288 -40.52 -5.56 -8.14
C SER A 288 -41.45 -4.53 -8.81
N SER A 289 -41.52 -3.32 -8.26
CA SER A 289 -42.24 -2.23 -8.89
C SER A 289 -41.47 -1.85 -10.15
N LYS A 290 -42.14 -1.86 -11.31
CA LYS A 290 -41.58 -1.72 -12.68
C LYS A 290 -40.86 -0.39 -12.98
N PHE A 291 -40.36 0.32 -11.97
CA PHE A 291 -39.72 1.64 -12.07
C PHE A 291 -38.21 1.60 -12.24
N PHE A 292 -37.56 0.44 -12.11
CA PHE A 292 -36.11 0.30 -12.27
C PHE A 292 -35.77 -0.80 -13.28
N LEU A 293 -35.99 -0.52 -14.56
CA LEU A 293 -35.26 -1.21 -15.61
C LEU A 293 -33.89 -0.52 -15.77
N PRO A 294 -32.78 -1.29 -15.90
CA PRO A 294 -31.51 -0.73 -16.32
C PRO A 294 -31.71 0.00 -17.64
N ILE A 295 -31.14 1.18 -17.78
CA ILE A 295 -31.02 1.87 -19.07
C ILE A 295 -30.24 0.90 -19.97
N LYS A 296 -30.94 0.18 -20.85
CA LYS A 296 -30.31 -0.45 -21.99
C LYS A 296 -29.73 0.68 -22.82
N GLU A 297 -28.42 0.70 -22.99
CA GLU A 297 -27.77 1.50 -24.02
C GLU A 297 -28.49 1.22 -25.34
N SER A 298 -29.19 2.22 -25.84
CA SER A 298 -29.77 2.18 -27.17
C SER A 298 -28.59 2.13 -28.14
N ALA A 299 -28.37 0.96 -28.72
CA ALA A 299 -27.52 0.79 -29.88
C ALA A 299 -27.88 1.88 -30.90
N THR A 300 -26.87 2.62 -31.31
CA THR A 300 -26.90 3.58 -32.41
C THR A 300 -27.53 2.93 -33.64
N ASN A 301 -28.76 3.32 -33.96
CA ASN A 301 -29.30 3.15 -35.31
C ASN A 301 -28.70 4.26 -36.18
N THR A 302 -27.57 3.97 -36.80
CA THR A 302 -27.24 4.51 -38.10
C THR A 302 -28.25 3.94 -39.09
N ASN A 303 -29.22 4.74 -39.52
CA ASN A 303 -29.76 4.64 -40.87
C ASN A 303 -30.63 5.86 -41.25
N ARG A 304 -30.17 6.47 -42.35
CA ARG A 304 -30.85 7.34 -43.31
C ARG A 304 -30.95 8.84 -43.02
#